data_AF-A0A161LR72-F1
#
_entry.id   AF-A0A161LR72-F1
#
_cell.length_a   1.000
_cell.length_b   1.000
_cell.length_c   1.000
_cell.angle_alpha   90.00
_cell.angle_beta   90.00
_cell.angle_gamma   90.00
#
_symmetry.space_group_name_H-M   'P 1'
#
loop_
_entity.id
_entity.type
_entity.pdbx_description
1 polymer ?
#
loop_
_entity_poly.entity_id
_entity_poly.type
_entity_poly.pdbx_seq_one_letter_code
_entity_poly.pdbx_strand_id
1 'polypeptide(L)'
;MRANRAASDPQVAGPSVPVMRKRSSILAGLAAAAVLAAPAAASAGSAAPGAPAAAAAPSASGTKTFSFRGMNLKIPSGWKVHREGDIVTVVTGKCRFPEPFVPGCRSFWVFGPKAITRVPVGGGYITYTGKNQFHPFSGVVPCPFTDKTAWHADGKRATTGLRQVGRGHKAKYAAWPNTCVTHGSGRKTASFTQREWFLPTSKILVVDVWNTPGLANVLKNATWS
;
A
#
# COMPACT_ATOMS: atom_id res chain seq x y z
N MET A 1 47.14 27.30 -33.42
CA MET A 1 46.11 27.98 -34.25
C MET A 1 44.75 27.55 -33.72
N ARG A 2 44.17 28.26 -32.74
CA ARG A 2 43.13 29.31 -32.87
C ARG A 2 42.02 28.95 -33.87
N ALA A 3 40.81 28.68 -33.36
CA ALA A 3 39.68 29.62 -33.44
C ALA A 3 38.51 29.18 -32.56
N ASN A 4 38.05 30.13 -31.73
CA ASN A 4 36.80 30.12 -30.98
C ASN A 4 35.61 30.36 -31.92
N ARG A 5 34.43 29.82 -31.59
CA ARG A 5 33.17 30.57 -31.74
C ARG A 5 32.16 30.20 -30.66
N ALA A 6 31.56 31.25 -30.13
CA ALA A 6 30.66 31.32 -29.00
C ALA A 6 29.21 31.53 -29.47
N ALA A 7 28.29 31.41 -28.50
CA ALA A 7 26.89 31.86 -28.47
C ALA A 7 25.92 31.04 -29.37
N SER A 8 24.69 30.71 -28.94
CA SER A 8 23.76 31.51 -28.13
C SER A 8 22.77 30.66 -27.33
N ASP A 9 22.51 31.09 -26.10
CA ASP A 9 21.31 30.80 -25.30
C ASP A 9 20.05 31.41 -25.96
N PRO A 10 18.89 30.76 -25.84
CA PRO A 10 17.63 31.49 -25.71
C PRO A 10 16.87 31.17 -24.42
N GLN A 11 16.82 32.20 -23.58
CA GLN A 11 15.71 32.66 -22.74
C GLN A 11 14.62 31.67 -22.30
N VAL A 12 14.69 31.38 -20.99
CA VAL A 12 13.62 31.41 -19.98
C VAL A 12 12.24 31.90 -20.47
N ALA A 13 11.27 30.99 -20.48
CA ALA A 13 9.84 31.32 -20.39
C ALA A 13 9.33 30.92 -18.99
N GLY A 14 8.98 31.92 -18.19
CA GLY A 14 8.44 31.75 -16.84
C GLY A 14 7.00 31.21 -16.82
N PRO A 15 6.57 30.56 -15.74
CA PRO A 15 5.21 30.04 -15.62
C PRO A 15 4.19 31.17 -15.41
N SER A 16 3.19 31.23 -16.28
CA SER A 16 1.99 32.04 -16.08
C SER A 16 1.17 31.48 -14.91
N VAL A 17 0.95 32.30 -13.89
CA VAL A 17 0.12 32.00 -12.72
C VAL A 17 -1.35 32.30 -13.05
N PRO A 18 -2.27 31.32 -13.09
CA PRO A 18 -3.68 31.61 -13.09
C PRO A 18 -4.17 31.99 -11.68
N VAL A 19 -4.82 33.14 -11.65
CA VAL A 19 -5.43 33.83 -10.52
C VAL A 19 -6.49 32.98 -9.81
N MET A 20 -6.43 33.06 -8.47
CA MET A 20 -7.38 32.53 -7.49
C MET A 20 -8.81 33.03 -7.77
N ARG A 21 -9.76 32.14 -8.03
CA ARG A 21 -11.21 32.41 -7.88
C ARG A 21 -11.75 31.60 -6.71
N LYS A 22 -11.79 32.24 -5.53
CA LYS A 22 -12.64 31.84 -4.41
C LYS A 22 -14.10 31.95 -4.86
N ARG A 23 -14.83 30.84 -4.85
CA ARG A 23 -16.30 30.85 -4.83
C ARG A 23 -16.71 30.26 -3.49
N SER A 24 -16.99 31.17 -2.56
CA SER A 24 -17.80 30.88 -1.39
C SER A 24 -19.24 30.72 -1.86
N SER A 25 -19.85 29.58 -1.57
CA SER A 25 -21.30 29.44 -1.61
C SER A 25 -21.76 29.03 -0.23
N ILE A 26 -22.35 30.02 0.45
CA ILE A 26 -23.19 29.87 1.63
C ILE A 26 -24.49 29.24 1.14
N LEU A 27 -24.95 28.17 1.77
CA LEU A 27 -26.36 27.77 1.74
C LEU A 27 -26.76 27.31 3.13
N ALA A 28 -27.63 28.11 3.72
CA ALA A 28 -28.31 27.90 4.98
C ALA A 28 -29.60 27.08 4.76
N GLY A 29 -30.07 26.48 5.86
CA GLY A 29 -31.50 26.21 6.06
C GLY A 29 -31.95 24.79 5.71
N LEU A 30 -32.21 23.98 6.73
CA LEU A 30 -33.57 23.79 7.23
C LEU A 30 -33.54 22.88 8.46
N ALA A 31 -34.06 23.43 9.56
CA ALA A 31 -34.44 22.68 10.74
C ALA A 31 -35.78 21.98 10.47
N ALA A 32 -35.91 20.73 10.93
CA ALA A 32 -37.20 20.12 11.22
C ALA A 32 -37.04 19.25 12.46
N ALA A 33 -37.81 19.61 13.50
CA ALA A 33 -37.88 18.93 14.77
C ALA A 33 -39.03 17.92 14.78
N ALA A 34 -38.82 16.87 15.60
CA ALA A 34 -39.79 16.04 16.32
C ALA A 34 -40.84 15.24 15.52
N VAL A 35 -40.98 13.94 15.84
CA VAL A 35 -42.07 13.41 16.67
C VAL A 35 -41.61 12.09 17.32
N LEU A 36 -41.83 11.96 18.62
CA LEU A 36 -41.75 10.72 19.41
C LEU A 36 -42.97 9.84 19.10
N ALA A 37 -42.76 8.56 18.80
CA ALA A 37 -43.81 7.56 18.96
C ALA A 37 -43.18 6.22 19.37
N ALA A 38 -43.35 5.88 20.65
CA ALA A 38 -43.23 4.51 21.14
C ALA A 38 -44.64 3.92 21.22
N PRO A 39 -44.81 2.63 20.86
CA PRO A 39 -45.83 1.82 21.48
C PRO A 39 -45.21 0.65 22.24
N ALA A 40 -45.84 0.37 23.38
CA ALA A 40 -45.58 -0.74 24.28
C ALA A 40 -46.08 -2.08 23.70
N ALA A 41 -45.67 -3.14 24.39
CA ALA A 41 -45.78 -4.56 24.06
C ALA A 41 -47.18 -5.10 23.74
N ALA A 42 -47.21 -6.16 22.91
CA ALA A 42 -48.15 -7.27 23.04
C ALA A 42 -47.47 -8.58 22.57
N SER A 43 -47.54 -9.60 23.41
CA SER A 43 -47.00 -10.95 23.21
C SER A 43 -48.14 -11.94 22.95
N ALA A 44 -48.04 -12.69 21.85
CA ALA A 44 -48.62 -14.02 21.53
C ALA A 44 -48.25 -14.27 20.05
N GLY A 45 -47.67 -15.36 19.56
CA GLY A 45 -47.64 -16.74 19.98
C GLY A 45 -47.97 -17.57 18.72
N SER A 46 -47.03 -18.42 18.26
CA SER A 46 -47.21 -19.65 17.45
C SER A 46 -46.29 -19.80 16.21
N ALA A 47 -45.49 -20.87 16.29
CA ALA A 47 -45.07 -21.81 15.25
C ALA A 47 -44.18 -21.35 14.05
N ALA A 48 -43.00 -21.98 13.99
CA ALA A 48 -41.97 -21.91 12.94
C ALA A 48 -42.42 -22.56 11.60
N PRO A 49 -41.79 -22.26 10.45
CA PRO A 49 -40.48 -22.88 10.14
C PRO A 49 -39.51 -21.95 9.39
N GLY A 50 -38.22 -22.27 9.46
CA GLY A 50 -37.19 -21.69 8.59
C GLY A 50 -36.20 -20.77 9.30
N ALA A 51 -35.40 -21.35 10.20
CA ALA A 51 -34.16 -20.70 10.60
C ALA A 51 -33.31 -20.46 9.33
N PRO A 52 -32.86 -19.22 9.05
CA PRO A 52 -31.86 -19.03 8.02
C PRO A 52 -30.64 -19.85 8.45
N ALA A 53 -30.19 -20.74 7.55
CA ALA A 53 -28.97 -21.49 7.73
C ALA A 53 -27.87 -20.49 8.14
N ALA A 54 -27.37 -20.64 9.37
CA ALA A 54 -26.20 -19.91 9.82
C ALA A 54 -25.12 -20.16 8.79
N ALA A 55 -24.79 -19.13 8.01
CA ALA A 55 -23.67 -19.17 7.09
C ALA A 55 -22.48 -19.68 7.90
N ALA A 56 -21.97 -20.84 7.52
CA ALA A 56 -20.84 -21.47 8.19
C ALA A 56 -19.76 -20.40 8.37
N ALA A 57 -19.47 -20.06 9.63
CA ALA A 57 -18.33 -19.22 9.93
C ALA A 57 -17.13 -19.85 9.22
N PRO A 58 -16.36 -19.10 8.41
CA PRO A 58 -15.25 -19.68 7.68
C PRO A 58 -14.36 -20.38 8.69
N SER A 59 -14.18 -21.70 8.51
CA SER A 59 -13.39 -22.56 9.38
C SER A 59 -12.14 -21.81 9.78
N ALA A 60 -11.95 -21.62 11.09
CA ALA A 60 -10.86 -20.86 11.66
C ALA A 60 -9.56 -21.37 11.03
N SER A 61 -9.10 -20.66 10.01
CA SER A 61 -7.91 -21.03 9.28
C SER A 61 -6.80 -20.84 10.28
N GLY A 62 -6.15 -21.95 10.66
CA GLY A 62 -5.11 -21.93 11.68
C GLY A 62 -4.11 -20.80 11.42
N THR A 63 -3.49 -20.30 12.47
CA THR A 63 -2.49 -19.23 12.34
C THR A 63 -1.11 -19.75 12.66
N LYS A 64 -0.08 -19.19 12.05
CA LYS A 64 1.32 -19.42 12.41
C LYS A 64 2.03 -18.10 12.63
N THR A 65 3.12 -18.12 13.39
CA THR A 65 3.92 -16.93 13.67
C THR A 65 5.21 -16.96 12.85
N PHE A 66 5.62 -15.81 12.31
CA PHE A 66 6.99 -15.62 11.86
C PHE A 66 7.60 -14.35 12.43
N SER A 67 8.90 -14.38 12.69
CA SER A 67 9.64 -13.29 13.32
C SER A 67 10.58 -12.59 12.35
N PHE A 68 10.71 -11.27 12.41
CA PHE A 68 11.66 -10.52 11.62
C PHE A 68 12.14 -9.32 12.42
N ARG A 69 13.42 -9.32 12.81
CA ARG A 69 14.07 -8.22 13.55
C ARG A 69 13.26 -7.80 14.80
N GLY A 70 12.88 -8.76 15.63
CA GLY A 70 12.09 -8.56 16.83
C GLY A 70 10.59 -8.38 16.62
N MET A 71 10.13 -8.08 15.39
CA MET A 71 8.70 -8.05 15.05
C MET A 71 8.19 -9.47 14.79
N ASN A 72 7.15 -9.89 15.50
CA ASN A 72 6.52 -11.19 15.36
C ASN A 72 5.11 -11.03 14.77
N LEU A 73 4.85 -11.67 13.64
CA LEU A 73 3.58 -11.59 12.92
C LEU A 73 2.85 -12.93 12.96
N LYS A 74 1.65 -12.92 13.54
CA LYS A 74 0.69 -14.04 13.49
C LYS A 74 -0.11 -13.95 12.20
N ILE A 75 0.19 -14.83 11.24
CA ILE A 75 -0.40 -14.87 9.90
C ILE A 75 -1.27 -16.11 9.71
N PRO A 76 -2.24 -16.09 8.77
CA PRO A 76 -2.94 -17.29 8.34
C PRO A 76 -1.97 -18.40 7.91
N SER A 77 -2.25 -19.65 8.26
CA SER A 77 -1.40 -20.82 8.00
C SER A 77 -1.17 -21.05 6.51
N GLY A 78 -2.18 -20.71 5.69
CA GLY A 78 -2.12 -20.79 4.23
C GLY A 78 -1.18 -19.78 3.56
N TRP A 79 -0.74 -18.73 4.27
CA TRP A 79 0.27 -17.80 3.74
C TRP A 79 1.66 -18.44 3.84
N LYS A 80 2.45 -18.39 2.76
CA LYS A 80 3.78 -19.01 2.72
C LYS A 80 4.85 -17.95 2.93
N VAL A 81 5.82 -18.21 3.80
CA VAL A 81 6.88 -17.26 4.15
C VAL A 81 8.18 -17.76 3.51
N HIS A 82 8.76 -16.94 2.65
CA HIS A 82 10.03 -17.20 1.99
C HIS A 82 11.02 -16.13 2.44
N ARG A 83 12.25 -16.53 2.79
CA ARG A 83 13.29 -15.62 3.27
C ARG A 83 14.51 -15.71 2.39
N GLU A 84 15.04 -14.55 2.05
CA GLU A 84 16.29 -14.42 1.32
C GLU A 84 17.05 -13.22 1.89
N GLY A 85 18.15 -13.51 2.61
CA GLY A 85 18.89 -12.48 3.34
C GLY A 85 18.00 -11.69 4.31
N ASP A 86 17.88 -10.38 4.08
CA ASP A 86 17.04 -9.48 4.86
C ASP A 86 15.71 -9.12 4.18
N ILE A 87 15.28 -9.94 3.23
CA ILE A 87 13.99 -9.82 2.54
C ILE A 87 13.13 -11.03 2.92
N VAL A 88 11.87 -10.77 3.23
CA VAL A 88 10.85 -11.79 3.43
C VAL A 88 9.72 -11.58 2.43
N THR A 89 9.46 -12.57 1.59
CA THR A 89 8.27 -12.62 0.73
C THR A 89 7.21 -13.45 1.40
N VAL A 90 6.06 -12.85 1.71
CA VAL A 90 4.89 -13.56 2.23
C VAL A 90 3.87 -13.74 1.12
N VAL A 91 3.80 -14.94 0.56
CA VAL A 91 2.89 -15.32 -0.51
C VAL A 91 1.51 -15.62 0.07
N THR A 92 0.49 -14.96 -0.46
CA THR A 92 -0.91 -15.06 0.00
C THR A 92 -1.83 -15.70 -1.04
N GLY A 93 -1.28 -16.11 -2.19
CA GLY A 93 -2.01 -16.80 -3.26
C GLY A 93 -1.10 -17.71 -4.10
N LYS A 94 -1.42 -17.85 -5.39
CA LYS A 94 -0.57 -18.57 -6.33
C LYS A 94 0.69 -17.75 -6.61
N CYS A 95 1.84 -18.41 -6.59
CA CYS A 95 3.11 -17.82 -6.95
C CYS A 95 4.10 -18.93 -7.30
N ARG A 96 4.72 -18.85 -8.48
CA ARG A 96 5.73 -19.81 -8.92
C ARG A 96 7.12 -19.47 -8.40
N PHE A 97 7.46 -18.18 -8.40
CA PHE A 97 8.75 -17.64 -7.99
C PHE A 97 8.55 -16.55 -6.93
N PRO A 98 8.78 -16.85 -5.63
CA PRO A 98 8.44 -15.96 -4.52
C PRO A 98 9.46 -14.83 -4.29
N GLU A 99 9.75 -14.08 -5.34
CA GLU A 99 10.63 -12.90 -5.29
C GLU A 99 9.81 -11.59 -5.20
N PRO A 100 10.42 -10.50 -4.71
CA PRO A 100 9.79 -9.18 -4.69
C PRO A 100 9.30 -8.71 -6.05
N PHE A 101 8.06 -8.22 -6.09
CA PHE A 101 7.42 -7.59 -7.26
C PHE A 101 7.29 -8.46 -8.52
N VAL A 102 7.46 -9.79 -8.43
CA VAL A 102 7.22 -10.70 -9.56
C VAL A 102 5.76 -10.60 -10.03
N PRO A 103 5.52 -10.38 -11.34
CA PRO A 103 4.17 -10.33 -11.89
C PRO A 103 3.34 -11.58 -11.57
N GLY A 104 2.09 -11.38 -11.17
CA GLY A 104 1.16 -12.47 -10.84
C GLY A 104 1.40 -13.15 -9.49
N CYS A 105 2.47 -12.79 -8.76
CA CYS A 105 2.76 -13.32 -7.43
C CYS A 105 2.06 -12.50 -6.34
N ARG A 106 0.87 -12.95 -5.90
CA ARG A 106 0.13 -12.30 -4.80
C ARG A 106 0.90 -12.43 -3.50
N SER A 107 1.54 -11.34 -3.08
CA SER A 107 2.43 -11.32 -1.92
C SER A 107 2.54 -9.92 -1.32
N PHE A 108 3.04 -9.86 -0.09
CA PHE A 108 3.61 -8.65 0.47
C PHE A 108 5.02 -8.95 0.94
N TRP A 109 5.82 -7.91 1.11
CA TRP A 109 7.25 -8.05 1.39
C TRP A 109 7.62 -7.33 2.67
N VAL A 110 8.55 -7.91 3.42
CA VAL A 110 9.18 -7.29 4.59
C VAL A 110 10.66 -7.14 4.28
N PHE A 111 11.13 -5.90 4.21
CA PHE A 111 12.50 -5.54 3.92
C PHE A 111 13.23 -5.11 5.19
N GLY A 112 14.47 -5.57 5.32
CA GLY A 112 15.41 -5.19 6.36
C GLY A 112 16.40 -4.12 5.90
N PRO A 113 17.43 -3.85 6.73
CA PRO A 113 18.35 -2.73 6.53
C PRO A 113 19.07 -2.74 5.18
N LYS A 114 19.63 -3.87 4.73
CA LYS A 114 20.41 -3.91 3.49
C LYS A 114 19.53 -3.54 2.30
N ALA A 115 18.30 -4.05 2.26
CA ALA A 115 17.33 -3.75 1.21
C ALA A 115 16.84 -2.30 1.22
N ILE A 116 16.81 -1.62 2.39
CA ILE A 116 16.33 -0.24 2.50
C ILE A 116 17.44 0.81 2.58
N THR A 117 18.70 0.45 2.87
CA THR A 117 19.83 1.40 2.88
C THR A 117 20.63 1.38 1.58
N ARG A 118 20.43 0.36 0.74
CA ARG A 118 21.05 0.24 -0.58
C ARG A 118 19.99 0.10 -1.67
N VAL A 119 19.02 1.01 -1.69
CA VAL A 119 18.01 1.05 -2.74
C VAL A 119 18.67 1.55 -4.02
N PRO A 120 18.69 0.78 -5.12
CA PRO A 120 19.34 1.19 -6.35
C PRO A 120 18.63 2.40 -6.97
N VAL A 121 19.43 3.35 -7.48
CA VAL A 121 18.99 4.51 -8.26
C VAL A 121 19.96 4.72 -9.42
N GLY A 122 19.60 5.56 -10.40
CA GLY A 122 20.49 5.88 -11.52
C GLY A 122 21.87 6.33 -11.05
N GLY A 123 22.89 5.48 -11.21
CA GLY A 123 24.28 5.76 -10.85
C GLY A 123 24.68 5.47 -9.39
N GLY A 124 23.84 4.85 -8.57
CA GLY A 124 24.24 4.53 -7.18
C GLY A 124 23.15 3.94 -6.30
N TYR A 125 23.24 4.24 -5.00
CA TYR A 125 22.31 3.75 -3.99
C TYR A 125 21.85 4.87 -3.06
N ILE A 126 20.60 4.79 -2.61
CA ILE A 126 20.06 5.66 -1.57
C ILE A 126 19.59 4.86 -0.36
N THR A 127 19.48 5.54 0.77
CA THR A 127 18.71 5.05 1.92
C THR A 127 17.27 5.52 1.82
N TYR A 128 16.34 4.58 1.88
CA TYR A 128 14.92 4.85 1.95
C TYR A 128 14.53 5.46 3.29
N THR A 129 13.78 6.56 3.22
CA THR A 129 13.39 7.37 4.39
C THR A 129 11.87 7.46 4.58
N GLY A 130 11.08 6.85 3.70
CA GLY A 130 9.62 7.01 3.65
C GLY A 130 9.14 8.35 3.08
N LYS A 131 10.03 9.19 2.57
CA LYS A 131 9.67 10.46 1.90
C LYS A 131 9.15 10.23 0.48
N ASN A 132 9.77 9.30 -0.24
CA ASN A 132 9.43 8.89 -1.59
C ASN A 132 8.92 7.44 -1.58
N GLN A 133 8.26 7.02 -2.66
CA GLN A 133 7.80 5.65 -2.81
C GLN A 133 9.00 4.69 -2.82
N PHE A 134 8.85 3.54 -2.18
CA PHE A 134 9.86 2.50 -2.23
C PHE A 134 9.86 1.85 -3.61
N HIS A 135 10.97 2.00 -4.33
CA HIS A 135 11.14 1.47 -5.68
C HIS A 135 12.53 0.85 -5.78
N PRO A 136 12.70 -0.45 -5.47
CA PRO A 136 14.01 -1.10 -5.39
C PRO A 136 14.55 -1.52 -6.76
N PHE A 137 14.32 -0.70 -7.79
CA PHE A 137 14.67 -1.00 -9.17
C PHE A 137 15.23 0.23 -9.86
N SER A 138 16.18 0.02 -10.77
CA SER A 138 16.56 1.00 -11.79
C SER A 138 15.81 0.71 -13.08
N GLY A 139 15.23 1.75 -13.69
CA GLY A 139 14.56 1.64 -15.00
C GLY A 139 13.09 1.20 -14.95
N VAL A 140 12.63 0.64 -16.07
CA VAL A 140 11.23 0.23 -16.28
C VAL A 140 10.99 -1.12 -15.58
N VAL A 141 9.96 -1.18 -14.74
CA VAL A 141 9.60 -2.37 -13.97
C VAL A 141 8.29 -2.94 -14.49
N PRO A 142 8.14 -4.27 -14.58
CA PRO A 142 6.86 -4.90 -14.86
C PRO A 142 5.75 -4.48 -13.89
N CYS A 143 4.53 -4.40 -14.40
CA CYS A 143 3.35 -4.26 -13.57
C CYS A 143 3.20 -5.50 -12.65
N PRO A 144 2.83 -5.32 -11.36
CA PRO A 144 2.68 -6.47 -10.45
C PRO A 144 1.65 -7.52 -10.90
N PHE A 145 0.72 -7.17 -11.78
CA PHE A 145 -0.34 -8.07 -12.24
C PHE A 145 0.01 -8.85 -13.50
N THR A 146 0.90 -8.32 -14.34
CA THR A 146 1.33 -8.93 -15.61
C THR A 146 2.64 -8.32 -16.09
N ASP A 147 3.49 -9.16 -16.65
CA ASP A 147 4.74 -8.82 -17.33
C ASP A 147 4.56 -8.07 -18.65
N LYS A 148 3.34 -8.02 -19.20
CA LYS A 148 3.02 -7.37 -20.49
C LYS A 148 2.88 -5.86 -20.43
N THR A 149 2.97 -5.27 -19.24
CA THR A 149 2.77 -3.84 -19.01
C THR A 149 3.80 -3.32 -18.01
N ALA A 150 4.10 -2.04 -18.08
CA ALA A 150 5.03 -1.39 -17.17
C ALA A 150 4.28 -0.76 -15.99
N TRP A 151 4.90 -0.78 -14.82
CA TRP A 151 4.51 0.03 -13.68
C TRP A 151 4.95 1.48 -13.91
N HIS A 152 3.99 2.40 -13.81
CA HIS A 152 4.21 3.83 -13.72
C HIS A 152 3.83 4.35 -12.32
N ALA A 153 4.78 4.99 -11.63
CA ALA A 153 4.54 5.61 -10.34
C ALA A 153 3.94 7.01 -10.51
N ASP A 154 2.78 7.28 -9.91
CA ASP A 154 2.09 8.58 -10.05
C ASP A 154 2.76 9.69 -9.20
N GLY A 155 3.76 9.34 -8.39
CA GLY A 155 4.67 10.27 -7.68
C GLY A 155 4.08 10.98 -6.45
N LYS A 156 2.77 10.97 -6.25
CA LYS A 156 2.10 11.62 -5.12
C LYS A 156 1.46 10.60 -4.17
N ARG A 157 1.68 10.76 -2.86
CA ARG A 157 1.00 9.96 -1.83
C ARG A 157 -0.48 10.33 -1.77
N ALA A 158 -1.37 9.34 -1.80
CA ALA A 158 -2.79 9.54 -1.53
C ALA A 158 -3.10 9.65 -0.04
N THR A 159 -2.35 8.95 0.81
CA THR A 159 -2.58 8.97 2.26
C THR A 159 -1.27 8.78 2.99
N THR A 160 -1.10 9.49 4.10
CA THR A 160 0.04 9.35 5.01
C THR A 160 -0.42 9.34 6.46
N GLY A 161 0.44 8.88 7.37
CA GLY A 161 0.19 8.98 8.80
C GLY A 161 1.01 7.99 9.60
N LEU A 162 0.61 7.79 10.85
CA LEU A 162 1.15 6.72 11.70
C LEU A 162 0.16 5.57 11.78
N ARG A 163 0.62 4.34 11.54
CA ARG A 163 -0.17 3.12 11.71
C ARG A 163 0.45 2.24 12.78
N GLN A 164 -0.38 1.67 13.63
CA GLN A 164 0.07 0.73 14.65
C GLN A 164 0.66 -0.52 13.99
N VAL A 165 1.80 -0.98 14.50
CA VAL A 165 2.43 -2.24 14.12
C VAL A 165 2.81 -2.97 15.41
N GLY A 166 1.83 -3.47 16.15
CA GLY A 166 2.02 -4.05 17.47
C GLY A 166 2.14 -3.03 18.59
N ARG A 167 1.93 -3.45 19.84
CA ARG A 167 1.93 -2.54 21.01
C ARG A 167 3.25 -1.76 21.12
N GLY A 168 3.14 -0.45 21.36
CA GLY A 168 4.32 0.44 21.50
C GLY A 168 5.03 0.81 20.20
N HIS A 169 4.63 0.24 19.05
CA HIS A 169 5.33 0.42 17.78
C HIS A 169 4.39 1.01 16.72
N LYS A 170 4.81 2.11 16.10
CA LYS A 170 4.08 2.75 14.99
C LYS A 170 4.99 2.88 13.77
N ALA A 171 4.44 2.56 12.61
CA ALA A 171 5.09 2.78 11.33
C ALA A 171 4.67 4.11 10.73
N LYS A 172 5.60 4.77 10.05
CA LYS A 172 5.28 5.80 9.04
C LYS A 172 4.58 5.08 7.89
N TYR A 173 3.30 5.38 7.73
CA TYR A 173 2.46 4.81 6.71
C TYR A 173 2.36 5.75 5.51
N ALA A 174 2.43 5.17 4.32
CA ALA A 174 2.14 5.84 3.06
C ALA A 174 1.36 4.91 2.13
N ALA A 175 0.40 5.48 1.41
CA ALA A 175 -0.30 4.83 0.32
C ALA A 175 -0.01 5.62 -0.96
N TRP A 176 0.57 4.93 -1.95
CA TRP A 176 0.98 5.49 -3.22
C TRP A 176 0.09 4.93 -4.34
N PRO A 177 -0.76 5.74 -4.96
CA PRO A 177 -1.42 5.39 -6.20
C PRO A 177 -0.38 5.13 -7.29
N ASN A 178 -0.65 4.12 -8.08
CA ASN A 178 0.15 3.74 -9.23
C ASN A 178 -0.77 3.32 -10.37
N THR A 179 -0.19 3.31 -11.55
CA THR A 179 -0.83 2.81 -12.75
C THR A 179 0.05 1.77 -13.44
N CYS A 180 -0.59 0.86 -14.16
CA CYS A 180 0.08 0.04 -15.15
C CYS A 180 -0.23 0.59 -16.52
N VAL A 181 0.77 0.62 -17.40
CA VAL A 181 0.68 1.21 -18.75
C VAL A 181 1.25 0.26 -19.80
N THR A 182 0.73 0.33 -21.02
CA THR A 182 1.30 -0.40 -22.17
C THR A 182 2.72 0.08 -22.47
N HIS A 183 3.58 -0.83 -22.92
CA HIS A 183 4.90 -0.46 -23.44
C HIS A 183 4.73 0.43 -24.69
N GLY A 184 5.55 1.48 -24.79
CA GLY A 184 5.54 2.42 -25.92
C GLY A 184 4.44 3.49 -25.84
N SER A 185 3.16 3.09 -25.87
CA SER A 185 2.06 4.07 -25.97
C SER A 185 1.67 4.73 -24.64
N GLY A 186 2.13 4.21 -23.50
CA GLY A 186 1.81 4.76 -22.17
C GLY A 186 0.33 4.68 -21.79
N ARG A 187 -0.48 3.87 -22.51
CA ARG A 187 -1.92 3.76 -22.25
C ARG A 187 -2.15 3.03 -20.94
N LYS A 188 -2.87 3.65 -20.02
CA LYS A 188 -3.27 3.03 -18.75
C LYS A 188 -4.08 1.74 -18.97
N THR A 189 -3.68 0.66 -18.30
CA THR A 189 -4.33 -0.65 -18.33
C THR A 189 -4.89 -1.05 -16.97
N ALA A 190 -4.27 -0.60 -15.87
CA ALA A 190 -4.72 -0.87 -14.51
C ALA A 190 -4.32 0.25 -13.55
N SER A 191 -4.92 0.25 -12.36
CA SER A 191 -4.53 1.08 -11.22
C SER A 191 -4.34 0.20 -9.99
N PHE A 192 -3.40 0.59 -9.14
CA PHE A 192 -3.19 -0.07 -7.86
C PHE A 192 -2.63 0.90 -6.83
N THR A 193 -2.54 0.45 -5.58
CA THR A 193 -1.96 1.24 -4.50
C THR A 193 -0.85 0.44 -3.84
N GLN A 194 0.34 1.01 -3.80
CA GLN A 194 1.43 0.50 -2.97
C GLN A 194 1.28 1.05 -1.57
N ARG A 195 1.06 0.17 -0.60
CA ARG A 195 0.96 0.48 0.82
C ARG A 195 2.29 0.18 1.49
N GLU A 196 2.79 1.13 2.26
CA GLU A 196 4.08 1.05 2.94
C GLU A 196 3.91 1.26 4.44
N TRP A 197 4.50 0.39 5.25
CA TRP A 197 4.66 0.58 6.69
C TRP A 197 6.14 0.60 7.02
N PHE A 198 6.70 1.80 7.18
CA PHE A 198 8.11 1.99 7.49
C PHE A 198 8.34 2.24 8.98
N LEU A 199 9.11 1.36 9.61
CA LEU A 199 9.57 1.50 11.00
C LEU A 199 11.05 1.91 10.98
N PRO A 200 11.38 3.22 11.09
CA PRO A 200 12.74 3.70 10.91
C PRO A 200 13.71 3.19 11.98
N THR A 201 13.29 3.13 13.25
CA THR A 201 14.12 2.68 14.36
C THR A 201 14.52 1.22 14.21
N SER A 202 13.56 0.33 13.92
CA SER A 202 13.81 -1.11 13.74
C SER A 202 14.41 -1.44 12.36
N LYS A 203 14.43 -0.45 11.44
CA LYS A 203 14.85 -0.59 10.04
C LYS A 203 14.09 -1.69 9.32
N ILE A 204 12.76 -1.64 9.42
CA ILE A 204 11.82 -2.57 8.78
C ILE A 204 10.91 -1.77 7.85
N LEU A 205 10.72 -2.25 6.63
CA LEU A 205 9.72 -1.74 5.70
C LEU A 205 8.82 -2.90 5.26
N VAL A 206 7.50 -2.75 5.45
CA VAL A 206 6.51 -3.65 4.85
C VAL A 206 5.93 -2.99 3.61
N VAL A 207 5.90 -3.69 2.47
CA VAL A 207 5.34 -3.19 1.19
C VAL A 207 4.27 -4.16 0.69
N ASP A 208 3.12 -3.62 0.29
CA ASP A 208 2.01 -4.39 -0.27
C ASP A 208 1.37 -3.64 -1.44
N VAL A 209 1.44 -4.21 -2.65
CA VAL A 209 0.80 -3.70 -3.87
C VAL A 209 -0.51 -4.44 -4.22
N TRP A 210 -0.83 -5.50 -3.47
CA TRP A 210 -1.94 -6.40 -3.76
C TRP A 210 -3.18 -6.12 -2.91
N ASN A 211 -3.13 -5.07 -2.08
CA ASN A 211 -4.14 -4.79 -1.07
C ASN A 211 -4.49 -6.05 -0.25
N THR A 212 -3.45 -6.75 0.23
CA THR A 212 -3.58 -8.05 0.88
C THR A 212 -4.65 -7.99 2.00
N PRO A 213 -5.74 -8.78 1.91
CA PRO A 213 -6.79 -8.79 2.92
C PRO A 213 -6.25 -9.19 4.29
N GLY A 214 -6.64 -8.45 5.32
CA GLY A 214 -6.22 -8.73 6.70
C GLY A 214 -4.80 -8.30 7.08
N LEU A 215 -3.93 -7.94 6.12
CA LEU A 215 -2.53 -7.55 6.41
C LEU A 215 -2.44 -6.40 7.43
N ALA A 216 -3.25 -5.35 7.28
CA ALA A 216 -3.25 -4.24 8.22
C ALA A 216 -3.59 -4.68 9.66
N ASN A 217 -4.48 -5.67 9.81
CA ASN A 217 -4.83 -6.22 11.12
C ASN A 217 -3.71 -7.12 11.67
N VAL A 218 -3.08 -7.92 10.82
CA VAL A 218 -1.87 -8.71 11.19
C VAL A 218 -0.78 -7.79 11.74
N LEU A 219 -0.47 -6.70 11.03
CA LEU A 219 0.54 -5.73 11.45
C LEU A 219 0.13 -5.04 12.75
N LYS A 220 -1.12 -4.56 12.85
CA LYS A 220 -1.65 -3.90 14.06
C LYS A 220 -1.45 -4.77 15.31
N ASN A 221 -1.63 -6.09 15.17
CA ASN A 221 -1.55 -7.06 16.26
C ASN A 221 -0.18 -7.75 16.36
N ALA A 222 0.87 -7.22 15.73
CA ALA A 222 2.23 -7.73 15.89
C ALA A 222 2.66 -7.72 17.36
N THR A 223 3.52 -8.66 17.75
CA THR A 223 4.22 -8.61 19.04
C THR A 223 5.70 -8.31 18.83
N TRP A 224 6.38 -7.82 19.86
CA TRP A 224 7.78 -7.41 19.79
C TRP A 224 8.58 -8.06 20.92
N SER A 225 9.79 -8.52 20.59
CA SER A 225 10.74 -9.21 21.48
C SER A 225 12.17 -8.85 21.15
#